data_AF-A0A1F8UMI2-F1
#
_entry.id   AF-A0A1F8UMI2-F1
#
_cell.length_a   1.000
_cell.length_b   1.000
_cell.length_c   1.000
_cell.angle_alpha   90.00
_cell.angle_beta   90.00
_cell.angle_gamma   90.00
#
_symmetry.space_group_name_H-M   'P 1'
#
loop_
_entity.id
_entity.type
_entity.pdbx_description
1 polymer ?
#
loop_
_entity_poly.entity_id
_entity_poly.type
_entity_poly.pdbx_seq_one_letter_code
_entity_poly.pdbx_strand_id
1 'polypeptide(L)'
;MKKKKSVKKIWKLVLLIIILVVAGYLLRETLVEKKQVFVYCVDKTETKLVNESRNIKYKDTVDLINKMAEELKKNPTDKDIIKLIPENVEIEKVLYNQKDKIVEISLSKDFNDLSNKEKMFMTSGIAKTFNQFNFVKGVKFFVGEEPMKNENGEEIGVITENDVITDTTKQAQEKKEVEIKLYFADADANNLIAESRKTIILSDENIEKIVIEELISGPGTSSNLSPIPKGTELKDIEVKDNICYVDFNQEFKTNHVGGSDMERLTIFSIVNSLTEIEGINKVQFLIEGKKNEIYKGHYEFDKPFERDESIIKQ
;
A
#
# COMPACT_ATOMS: atom_id res chain seq x y z
N MET A 1 -59.60 -53.33 27.12
CA MET A 1 -59.21 -51.90 27.29
C MET A 1 -57.71 -51.58 27.11
N LYS A 2 -56.76 -52.51 27.27
CA LYS A 2 -55.30 -52.22 27.16
C LYS A 2 -54.80 -51.82 25.75
N LYS A 3 -55.30 -52.43 24.66
CA LYS A 3 -54.91 -52.10 23.26
C LYS A 3 -55.21 -50.65 22.87
N LYS A 4 -56.39 -50.11 23.25
CA LYS A 4 -56.77 -48.71 22.93
C LYS A 4 -55.87 -47.67 23.63
N LYS A 5 -55.30 -48.01 24.80
CA LYS A 5 -54.35 -47.15 25.52
C LYS A 5 -52.96 -47.15 24.87
N SER A 6 -52.50 -48.27 24.28
CA SER A 6 -51.19 -48.30 23.62
C SER A 6 -51.19 -47.54 22.29
N VAL A 7 -52.26 -47.64 21.50
CA VAL A 7 -52.41 -46.89 20.24
C VAL A 7 -52.40 -45.38 20.47
N LYS A 8 -53.07 -44.88 21.52
CA LYS A 8 -53.04 -43.45 21.89
C LYS A 8 -51.65 -42.98 22.34
N LYS A 9 -50.83 -43.83 22.96
CA LYS A 9 -49.44 -43.50 23.31
C LYS A 9 -48.55 -43.39 22.07
N ILE A 10 -48.71 -44.29 21.11
CA ILE A 10 -47.97 -44.27 19.85
C ILE A 10 -48.28 -43.00 19.06
N TRP A 11 -49.56 -42.61 18.97
CA TRP A 11 -49.96 -41.37 18.28
C TRP A 11 -49.39 -40.10 18.93
N LYS A 12 -49.33 -40.05 20.28
CA LYS A 12 -48.68 -38.95 20.99
C LYS A 12 -47.18 -38.88 20.71
N LEU A 13 -46.51 -40.02 20.61
CA LEU A 13 -45.08 -40.09 20.31
C LEU A 13 -44.80 -39.63 18.87
N VAL A 14 -45.59 -40.09 17.90
CA VAL A 14 -45.47 -39.65 16.49
C VAL A 14 -45.73 -38.15 16.37
N LEU A 15 -46.75 -37.61 17.03
CA LEU A 15 -47.02 -36.17 17.03
C LEU A 15 -45.86 -35.37 17.64
N LEU A 16 -45.27 -35.85 18.74
CA LEU A 16 -44.10 -35.21 19.37
C LEU A 16 -42.89 -35.20 18.41
N ILE A 17 -42.63 -36.30 17.71
CA ILE A 17 -41.55 -36.39 16.71
C ILE A 17 -41.81 -35.40 15.57
N ILE A 18 -43.03 -35.32 15.06
CA ILE A 18 -43.40 -34.34 14.03
C ILE A 18 -43.17 -32.91 14.53
N ILE A 19 -43.59 -32.59 15.76
CA ILE A 19 -43.36 -31.27 16.37
C ILE A 19 -41.87 -30.99 16.51
N LEU A 20 -41.05 -31.96 16.93
CA LEU A 20 -39.60 -31.77 17.05
C LEU A 20 -38.91 -31.62 15.70
N VAL A 21 -39.36 -32.33 14.66
CA VAL A 21 -38.85 -32.18 13.28
C VAL A 21 -39.25 -30.82 12.72
N VAL A 22 -40.50 -30.39 12.91
CA VAL A 22 -40.99 -29.07 12.47
C VAL A 22 -40.30 -27.96 13.27
N ALA A 23 -40.14 -28.10 14.58
CA ALA A 23 -39.41 -27.15 15.42
C ALA A 23 -37.94 -27.08 15.03
N GLY A 24 -37.29 -28.22 14.76
CA GLY A 24 -35.91 -28.26 14.25
C GLY A 24 -35.77 -27.60 12.88
N TYR A 25 -36.75 -27.80 11.99
CA TYR A 25 -36.80 -27.16 10.68
C TYR A 25 -37.01 -25.64 10.80
N LEU A 26 -37.95 -25.19 11.65
CA LEU A 26 -38.21 -23.77 11.89
C LEU A 26 -37.03 -23.09 12.61
N LEU A 27 -36.41 -23.76 13.58
CA LEU A 27 -35.19 -23.26 14.25
C LEU A 27 -34.04 -23.09 13.25
N ARG A 28 -33.91 -24.01 12.29
CA ARG A 28 -32.90 -23.93 11.22
C ARG A 28 -33.11 -22.73 10.29
N GLU A 29 -34.36 -22.34 10.00
CA GLU A 29 -34.64 -21.10 9.25
C GLU A 29 -34.36 -19.83 10.07
N THR A 30 -34.50 -19.88 11.40
CA THR A 30 -34.24 -18.72 12.27
C THR A 30 -32.77 -18.43 12.56
N LEU A 31 -31.85 -19.38 12.31
CA LEU A 31 -30.40 -19.24 12.57
C LEU A 31 -29.62 -18.60 11.42
N VAL A 32 -30.30 -17.89 10.51
CA VAL A 32 -29.66 -17.22 9.38
C VAL A 32 -29.35 -15.78 9.75
N GLU A 33 -28.06 -15.47 9.86
CA GLU A 33 -27.58 -14.11 10.08
C GLU A 33 -27.76 -13.26 8.82
N LYS A 34 -28.00 -11.97 9.00
CA LYS A 34 -28.08 -10.98 7.92
C LYS A 34 -26.96 -9.97 8.11
N LYS A 35 -26.22 -9.68 7.05
CA LYS A 35 -25.17 -8.65 7.05
C LYS A 35 -25.20 -7.85 5.76
N GLN A 36 -25.04 -6.54 5.91
CA GLN A 36 -24.70 -5.67 4.79
C GLN A 36 -23.19 -5.78 4.54
N VAL A 37 -22.82 -6.01 3.29
CA VAL A 37 -21.45 -6.22 2.83
C VAL A 37 -21.18 -5.35 1.62
N PHE A 38 -19.91 -5.12 1.32
CA PHE A 38 -19.51 -4.43 0.09
C PHE A 38 -19.01 -5.42 -0.95
N VAL A 39 -19.47 -5.29 -2.19
CA VAL A 39 -18.92 -5.99 -3.36
C VAL A 39 -18.24 -4.94 -4.23
N TYR A 40 -16.95 -5.13 -4.49
CA TYR A 40 -16.19 -4.20 -5.31
C TYR A 40 -16.31 -4.55 -6.79
N CYS A 41 -16.46 -3.51 -7.61
CA CYS A 41 -16.67 -3.53 -9.05
C CYS A 41 -15.86 -2.41 -9.68
N VAL A 42 -15.84 -2.31 -11.01
CA VAL A 42 -15.10 -1.27 -11.72
C VAL A 42 -16.05 -0.13 -12.07
N ASP A 43 -15.60 1.12 -11.98
CA ASP A 43 -16.42 2.24 -12.45
C ASP A 43 -16.54 2.26 -13.99
N LYS A 44 -17.52 2.99 -14.52
CA LYS A 44 -17.76 3.09 -15.98
C LYS A 44 -16.56 3.58 -16.79
N THR A 45 -15.64 4.33 -16.17
CA THR A 45 -14.44 4.84 -16.85
C THR A 45 -13.30 3.82 -16.88
N GLU A 46 -13.49 2.66 -16.21
CA GLU A 46 -12.47 1.64 -16.01
C GLU A 46 -11.20 2.20 -15.38
N THR A 47 -11.35 3.11 -14.43
CA THR A 47 -10.22 3.74 -13.75
C THR A 47 -10.19 3.53 -12.26
N LYS A 48 -11.24 2.97 -11.63
CA LYS A 48 -11.23 2.72 -10.18
C LYS A 48 -12.15 1.59 -9.77
N LEU A 49 -11.83 1.01 -8.62
CA LEU A 49 -12.71 0.12 -7.88
C LEU A 49 -13.71 0.94 -7.07
N VAL A 50 -14.98 0.77 -7.39
CA VAL A 50 -16.12 1.27 -6.61
C VAL A 50 -16.80 0.10 -5.90
N ASN A 51 -17.60 0.38 -4.87
CA ASN A 51 -18.34 -0.66 -4.18
C ASN A 51 -19.84 -0.47 -4.29
N GLU A 52 -20.55 -1.59 -4.28
CA GLU A 52 -21.98 -1.64 -4.04
C GLU A 52 -22.26 -2.36 -2.71
N SER A 53 -23.21 -1.84 -1.95
CA SER A 53 -23.70 -2.51 -0.76
C SER A 53 -24.68 -3.63 -1.13
N ARG A 54 -24.45 -4.84 -0.60
CA ARG A 54 -25.34 -6.00 -0.74
C ARG A 54 -25.79 -6.49 0.62
N ASN A 55 -27.00 -7.05 0.71
CA ASN A 55 -27.49 -7.70 1.93
C ASN A 55 -27.42 -9.21 1.73
N ILE A 56 -26.57 -9.87 2.51
CA ILE A 56 -26.38 -11.32 2.46
C ILE A 56 -26.99 -11.97 3.69
N LYS A 57 -27.66 -13.11 3.45
CA LYS A 57 -28.13 -14.05 4.47
C LYS A 57 -27.20 -15.25 4.53
N TYR A 58 -26.58 -15.56 5.65
CA TYR A 58 -25.61 -16.65 5.79
C TYR A 58 -25.78 -17.43 7.10
N LYS A 59 -25.23 -18.64 7.15
CA LYS A 59 -25.33 -19.56 8.31
C LYS A 59 -24.07 -19.59 9.17
N ASP A 60 -22.90 -19.46 8.54
CA ASP A 60 -21.60 -19.48 9.18
C ASP A 60 -20.56 -18.75 8.30
N THR A 61 -19.32 -18.66 8.77
CA THR A 61 -18.23 -17.97 8.06
C THR A 61 -17.96 -18.54 6.67
N VAL A 62 -18.01 -19.87 6.50
CA VAL A 62 -17.73 -20.51 5.21
C VAL A 62 -18.88 -20.24 4.24
N ASP A 63 -20.12 -20.33 4.71
CA ASP A 63 -21.31 -19.96 3.94
C ASP A 63 -21.27 -18.46 3.54
N LEU A 64 -20.83 -17.56 4.43
CA LEU A 64 -20.65 -16.14 4.11
C LEU A 64 -19.62 -15.96 2.99
N ILE A 65 -18.45 -16.59 3.08
CA ILE A 65 -17.40 -16.49 2.04
C ILE A 65 -17.92 -17.00 0.69
N ASN A 66 -18.61 -18.15 0.66
CA ASN A 66 -19.19 -18.66 -0.57
C ASN A 66 -20.24 -17.71 -1.16
N LYS A 67 -21.10 -17.14 -0.32
CA LYS A 67 -22.10 -16.15 -0.75
C LYS A 67 -21.48 -14.87 -1.27
N MET A 68 -20.36 -14.41 -0.69
CA MET A 68 -19.62 -13.26 -1.25
C MET A 68 -19.15 -13.54 -2.68
N ALA A 69 -18.65 -14.75 -2.95
CA ALA A 69 -18.28 -15.16 -4.30
C ALA A 69 -19.47 -15.23 -5.26
N GLU A 70 -20.63 -15.68 -4.78
CA GLU A 70 -21.87 -15.64 -5.56
C GLU A 70 -22.31 -14.21 -5.88
N GLU A 71 -22.21 -13.27 -4.93
CA GLU A 71 -22.53 -11.86 -5.17
C GLU A 71 -21.56 -11.21 -6.17
N LEU A 72 -20.26 -11.56 -6.15
CA LEU A 72 -19.27 -11.08 -7.12
C LEU A 72 -19.60 -11.46 -8.57
N LYS A 73 -20.29 -12.58 -8.78
CA LYS A 73 -20.72 -13.04 -10.12
C LYS A 73 -21.95 -12.31 -10.65
N LYS A 74 -22.69 -11.61 -9.79
CA LYS A 74 -23.92 -10.91 -10.20
C LYS A 74 -23.60 -9.59 -10.88
N ASN A 75 -24.52 -9.15 -11.73
CA ASN A 75 -24.39 -7.83 -12.36
C ASN A 75 -24.58 -6.72 -11.31
N PRO A 76 -23.81 -5.62 -11.42
CA PRO A 76 -24.05 -4.42 -10.63
C PRO A 76 -25.48 -3.93 -10.78
N THR A 77 -26.00 -3.30 -9.73
CA THR A 77 -27.33 -2.67 -9.79
C THR A 77 -27.30 -1.28 -10.40
N ASP A 78 -26.20 -0.56 -10.17
CA ASP A 78 -25.93 0.72 -10.79
C ASP A 78 -25.45 0.53 -12.24
N LYS A 79 -26.01 1.30 -13.16
CA LYS A 79 -25.67 1.26 -14.59
C LYS A 79 -24.34 1.92 -14.90
N ASP A 80 -23.81 2.73 -13.99
CA ASP A 80 -22.51 3.36 -14.11
C ASP A 80 -21.39 2.56 -13.42
N ILE A 81 -21.70 1.30 -13.05
CA ILE A 81 -20.74 0.34 -12.50
C ILE A 81 -20.63 -0.86 -13.45
N ILE A 82 -19.40 -1.19 -13.81
CA ILE A 82 -19.04 -2.34 -14.64
C ILE A 82 -18.79 -3.56 -13.75
N LYS A 83 -19.34 -4.70 -14.17
CA LYS A 83 -19.15 -5.99 -13.50
C LYS A 83 -17.67 -6.33 -13.39
N LEU A 84 -17.23 -6.79 -12.22
CA LEU A 84 -15.83 -7.09 -11.97
C LEU A 84 -15.33 -8.31 -12.76
N ILE A 85 -16.13 -9.37 -12.81
CA ILE A 85 -15.78 -10.64 -13.44
C ILE A 85 -16.44 -10.68 -14.81
N PRO A 86 -15.67 -10.62 -15.92
CA PRO A 86 -16.22 -10.66 -17.26
C PRO A 86 -16.84 -12.04 -17.57
N GLU A 87 -17.75 -12.09 -18.54
CA GLU A 87 -18.54 -13.30 -18.84
C GLU A 87 -17.71 -14.51 -19.28
N ASN A 88 -16.49 -14.29 -19.78
CA ASN A 88 -15.58 -15.36 -20.19
C ASN A 88 -14.77 -15.95 -19.03
N VAL A 89 -14.81 -15.38 -17.82
CA VAL A 89 -14.02 -15.86 -16.68
C VAL A 89 -14.93 -16.40 -15.59
N GLU A 90 -14.58 -17.57 -15.05
CA GLU A 90 -15.31 -18.20 -13.95
C GLU A 90 -14.49 -18.22 -12.66
N ILE A 91 -15.17 -18.03 -11.52
CA ILE A 91 -14.64 -18.50 -10.22
C ILE A 91 -15.06 -19.96 -10.09
N GLU A 92 -14.11 -20.85 -10.31
CA GLU A 92 -14.28 -22.31 -10.28
C GLU A 92 -14.39 -22.83 -8.84
N LYS A 93 -13.60 -22.26 -7.92
CA LYS A 93 -13.52 -22.74 -6.54
C LYS A 93 -13.23 -21.60 -5.56
N VAL A 94 -13.82 -21.71 -4.37
CA VAL A 94 -13.57 -20.83 -3.24
C VAL A 94 -13.36 -21.68 -2.00
N LEU A 95 -12.23 -21.49 -1.32
CA LEU A 95 -11.94 -22.13 -0.04
C LEU A 95 -11.56 -21.08 1.00
N TYR A 96 -11.84 -21.38 2.27
CA TYR A 96 -11.39 -20.55 3.38
C TYR A 96 -10.56 -21.37 4.36
N ASN A 97 -9.28 -21.06 4.44
CA ASN A 97 -8.37 -21.63 5.42
C ASN A 97 -8.52 -20.88 6.75
N GLN A 98 -9.22 -21.50 7.70
CA GLN A 98 -9.51 -20.89 9.01
C GLN A 98 -8.27 -20.64 9.87
N LYS A 99 -7.23 -21.47 9.71
CA LYS A 99 -6.00 -21.38 10.50
C LYS A 99 -5.19 -20.15 10.08
N ASP A 100 -4.98 -20.03 8.76
CA ASP A 100 -4.16 -18.98 8.19
C ASP A 100 -4.97 -17.70 7.91
N LYS A 101 -6.31 -17.81 7.99
CA LYS A 101 -7.29 -16.75 7.70
C LYS A 101 -7.21 -16.27 6.24
N ILE A 102 -6.92 -17.18 5.31
CA ILE A 102 -6.76 -16.88 3.88
C ILE A 102 -7.96 -17.43 3.11
N VAL A 103 -8.47 -16.63 2.17
CA VAL A 103 -9.43 -17.10 1.16
C VAL A 103 -8.65 -17.51 -0.09
N GLU A 104 -8.88 -18.71 -0.60
CA GLU A 104 -8.29 -19.20 -1.83
C GLU A 104 -9.35 -19.15 -2.94
N ILE A 105 -9.01 -18.48 -4.05
CA ILE A 105 -9.88 -18.29 -5.20
C ILE A 105 -9.23 -18.94 -6.41
N SER A 106 -9.89 -19.95 -7.00
CA SER A 106 -9.50 -20.53 -8.29
C SER A 106 -10.32 -19.90 -9.41
N LEU A 107 -9.63 -19.30 -10.37
CA LEU A 107 -10.18 -18.69 -11.57
C LEU A 107 -9.98 -19.62 -12.78
N SER A 108 -10.88 -19.58 -13.75
CA SER A 108 -10.73 -20.32 -15.01
C SER A 108 -9.51 -19.86 -15.80
N LYS A 109 -9.03 -20.70 -16.72
CA LYS A 109 -7.85 -20.40 -17.55
C LYS A 109 -8.03 -19.19 -18.45
N ASP A 110 -9.27 -18.84 -18.80
CA ASP A 110 -9.63 -17.65 -19.58
C ASP A 110 -9.18 -16.34 -18.90
N PHE A 111 -8.93 -16.38 -17.59
CA PHE A 111 -8.30 -15.28 -16.86
C PHE A 111 -6.96 -14.85 -17.49
N ASN A 112 -6.20 -15.80 -18.06
CA ASN A 112 -4.90 -15.51 -18.67
C ASN A 112 -5.02 -14.68 -19.95
N ASP A 113 -6.18 -14.68 -20.60
CA ASP A 113 -6.42 -13.94 -21.85
C ASP A 113 -6.82 -12.48 -21.59
N LEU A 114 -7.11 -12.12 -20.34
CA LEU A 114 -7.39 -10.74 -19.95
C LEU A 114 -6.15 -9.85 -20.08
N SER A 115 -6.38 -8.57 -20.35
CA SER A 115 -5.32 -7.55 -20.27
C SER A 115 -4.79 -7.42 -18.84
N ASN A 116 -3.55 -6.94 -18.69
CA ASN A 116 -2.94 -6.73 -17.36
C ASN A 116 -3.80 -5.83 -16.47
N LYS A 117 -4.44 -4.81 -17.05
CA LYS A 117 -5.34 -3.89 -16.36
C LYS A 117 -6.59 -4.61 -15.83
N GLU A 118 -7.23 -5.44 -16.66
CA GLU A 118 -8.40 -6.24 -16.25
C GLU A 118 -8.04 -7.26 -15.18
N LYS A 119 -6.91 -7.96 -15.33
CA LYS A 119 -6.39 -8.90 -14.32
C LYS A 119 -6.19 -8.21 -12.98
N MET A 120 -5.53 -7.06 -12.99
CA MET A 120 -5.26 -6.25 -11.81
C MET A 120 -6.53 -5.77 -11.13
N PHE A 121 -7.50 -5.22 -11.88
CA PHE A 121 -8.77 -4.81 -11.32
C PHE A 121 -9.54 -5.99 -10.72
N MET A 122 -9.59 -7.12 -11.43
CA MET A 122 -10.34 -8.27 -10.96
C MET A 122 -9.73 -8.86 -9.69
N THR A 123 -8.41 -9.08 -9.63
CA THR A 123 -7.76 -9.60 -8.41
C THR A 123 -7.88 -8.61 -7.25
N SER A 124 -7.71 -7.31 -7.51
CA SER A 124 -7.87 -6.25 -6.50
C SER A 124 -9.30 -6.16 -5.97
N GLY A 125 -10.31 -6.19 -6.85
CA GLY A 125 -11.72 -6.12 -6.46
C GLY A 125 -12.17 -7.35 -5.68
N ILE A 126 -11.73 -8.54 -6.08
CA ILE A 126 -11.97 -9.77 -5.33
C ILE A 126 -11.31 -9.69 -3.96
N ALA A 127 -10.02 -9.31 -3.90
CA ALA A 127 -9.28 -9.20 -2.65
C ALA A 127 -9.94 -8.20 -1.69
N LYS A 128 -10.31 -7.00 -2.16
CA LYS A 128 -11.01 -5.99 -1.35
C LYS A 128 -12.36 -6.47 -0.82
N THR A 129 -13.08 -7.22 -1.65
CA THR A 129 -14.37 -7.81 -1.28
C THR A 129 -14.22 -8.81 -0.15
N PHE A 130 -13.14 -9.59 -0.08
CA PHE A 130 -12.93 -10.54 1.02
C PHE A 130 -12.20 -9.92 2.23
N ASN A 131 -11.23 -9.04 2.00
CA ASN A 131 -10.44 -8.38 3.06
C ASN A 131 -11.26 -7.40 3.92
N GLN A 132 -12.50 -7.08 3.53
CA GLN A 132 -13.43 -6.30 4.38
C GLN A 132 -13.74 -6.98 5.74
N PHE A 133 -13.46 -8.28 5.87
CA PHE A 133 -13.73 -9.03 7.09
C PHE A 133 -12.46 -9.20 7.91
N ASN A 134 -12.50 -8.80 9.19
CA ASN A 134 -11.38 -8.93 10.12
C ASN A 134 -10.87 -10.37 10.36
N PHE A 135 -11.66 -11.39 9.99
CA PHE A 135 -11.27 -12.79 10.04
C PHE A 135 -10.60 -13.28 8.75
N VAL A 136 -10.47 -12.41 7.73
CA VAL A 136 -9.71 -12.65 6.51
C VAL A 136 -8.47 -11.75 6.55
N LYS A 137 -7.29 -12.34 6.42
CA LYS A 137 -6.00 -11.62 6.35
C LYS A 137 -5.56 -11.32 4.93
N GLY A 138 -6.09 -12.04 3.95
CA GLY A 138 -5.72 -11.90 2.56
C GLY A 138 -6.38 -12.94 1.67
N VAL A 139 -6.15 -12.79 0.37
CA VAL A 139 -6.66 -13.68 -0.68
C VAL A 139 -5.50 -14.26 -1.48
N LYS A 140 -5.50 -15.56 -1.69
CA LYS A 140 -4.56 -16.25 -2.59
C LYS A 140 -5.28 -16.68 -3.87
N PHE A 141 -4.68 -16.40 -5.01
CA PHE A 141 -5.26 -16.70 -6.31
C PHE A 141 -4.61 -17.91 -6.97
N PHE A 142 -5.45 -18.67 -7.66
CA PHE A 142 -5.07 -19.80 -8.50
C PHE A 142 -5.72 -19.63 -9.88
N VAL A 143 -5.07 -20.14 -10.92
CA VAL A 143 -5.63 -20.24 -12.27
C VAL A 143 -5.73 -21.73 -12.60
N GLY A 144 -6.95 -22.27 -12.57
CA GLY A 144 -7.19 -23.70 -12.42
C GLY A 144 -6.64 -24.21 -11.08
N GLU A 145 -5.72 -25.18 -11.15
CA GLU A 145 -5.08 -25.79 -9.97
C GLU A 145 -3.71 -25.17 -9.63
N GLU A 146 -3.15 -24.32 -10.50
CA GLU A 146 -1.84 -23.71 -10.27
C GLU A 146 -1.94 -22.37 -9.55
N PRO A 147 -1.01 -22.03 -8.65
CA PRO A 147 -0.89 -20.68 -8.11
C PRO A 147 -0.76 -19.65 -9.23
N MET A 148 -1.42 -18.50 -9.07
CA MET A 148 -1.28 -17.38 -10.00
C MET A 148 0.18 -16.93 -10.04
N LYS A 149 0.70 -16.61 -11.24
CA LYS A 149 2.08 -16.17 -11.45
C LYS A 149 2.13 -14.78 -12.10
N ASN A 150 3.22 -14.05 -11.88
CA ASN A 150 3.51 -12.79 -12.56
C ASN A 150 4.11 -13.04 -13.96
N GLU A 151 4.41 -11.96 -14.69
CA GLU A 151 5.00 -12.05 -16.05
C GLU A 151 6.37 -12.75 -16.08
N ASN A 152 7.09 -12.74 -14.95
CA ASN A 152 8.37 -13.43 -14.80
C ASN A 152 8.21 -14.92 -14.45
N GLY A 153 6.98 -15.41 -14.28
CA GLY A 153 6.66 -16.77 -13.90
C GLY A 153 6.77 -17.05 -12.39
N GLU A 154 6.98 -16.03 -11.57
CA GLU A 154 7.05 -16.15 -10.11
C GLU A 154 5.64 -16.19 -9.52
N GLU A 155 5.43 -17.01 -8.50
CA GLU A 155 4.13 -17.10 -7.83
C GLU A 155 3.78 -15.77 -7.15
N ILE A 156 2.58 -15.27 -7.43
CA ILE A 156 2.02 -14.13 -6.71
C ILE A 156 1.51 -14.65 -5.37
N GLY A 157 2.00 -14.00 -4.31
CA GLY A 157 1.65 -14.33 -2.93
C GLY A 157 0.21 -13.99 -2.54
N VAL A 158 -0.03 -13.95 -1.23
CA VAL A 158 -1.30 -13.52 -0.67
C VAL A 158 -1.47 -12.02 -0.89
N ILE A 159 -2.60 -11.61 -1.47
CA ILE A 159 -2.99 -10.19 -1.63
C ILE A 159 -3.75 -9.76 -0.37
N THR A 160 -3.13 -8.88 0.41
CA THR A 160 -3.68 -8.29 1.63
C THR A 160 -4.36 -6.96 1.34
N GLU A 161 -4.99 -6.33 2.33
CA GLU A 161 -5.63 -5.01 2.18
C GLU A 161 -4.67 -3.94 1.65
N ASN A 162 -3.39 -4.00 2.04
CA ASN A 162 -2.37 -3.02 1.65
C ASN A 162 -1.87 -3.22 0.21
N ASP A 163 -2.11 -4.39 -0.39
CA ASP A 163 -1.64 -4.72 -1.74
C ASP A 163 -2.68 -4.36 -2.82
N VAL A 164 -3.91 -3.98 -2.41
CA VAL A 164 -5.04 -3.78 -3.32
C VAL A 164 -5.05 -2.37 -3.89
N ILE A 165 -5.02 -2.30 -5.21
CA ILE A 165 -5.12 -1.04 -5.95
C ILE A 165 -6.59 -0.71 -6.17
N THR A 166 -7.04 0.43 -5.67
CA THR A 166 -8.47 0.79 -5.69
C THR A 166 -8.81 1.88 -6.69
N ASP A 167 -7.81 2.50 -7.28
CA ASP A 167 -7.96 3.63 -8.19
C ASP A 167 -6.73 3.67 -9.10
N THR A 168 -6.89 3.33 -10.38
CA THR A 168 -5.84 3.43 -11.38
C THR A 168 -5.67 4.85 -11.92
N THR A 169 -6.50 5.82 -11.55
CA THR A 169 -6.12 7.25 -11.65
C THR A 169 -5.13 7.64 -10.55
N LYS A 170 -5.13 6.93 -9.42
CA LYS A 170 -4.04 6.95 -8.42
C LYS A 170 -2.89 6.00 -8.78
N GLN A 171 -2.98 5.32 -9.92
CA GLN A 171 -1.98 4.36 -10.40
C GLN A 171 -1.59 4.54 -11.88
N ALA A 172 -1.91 5.68 -12.48
CA ALA A 172 -0.84 6.45 -13.08
C ALA A 172 -0.19 7.13 -11.88
N GLN A 173 1.06 6.80 -11.56
CA GLN A 173 1.85 7.77 -10.82
C GLN A 173 1.68 9.07 -11.61
N GLU A 174 1.02 10.08 -11.03
CA GLU A 174 1.03 11.41 -11.63
C GLU A 174 2.49 11.80 -11.60
N LYS A 175 3.17 11.54 -12.72
CA LYS A 175 4.49 12.00 -13.04
C LYS A 175 4.40 13.51 -13.02
N LYS A 176 4.64 14.07 -11.84
CA LYS A 176 4.66 15.49 -11.64
C LYS A 176 6.07 15.91 -12.00
N GLU A 177 6.20 16.66 -13.09
CA GLU A 177 7.42 17.43 -13.31
C GLU A 177 7.49 18.45 -12.17
N VAL A 178 8.48 18.30 -11.31
CA VAL A 178 8.81 19.24 -10.25
C VAL A 178 10.16 19.84 -10.55
N GLU A 179 10.29 21.12 -10.24
CA GLU A 179 11.58 21.79 -10.23
C GLU A 179 12.12 21.71 -8.80
N ILE A 180 13.23 21.00 -8.62
CA ILE A 180 13.98 20.99 -7.36
C ILE A 180 15.15 21.96 -7.49
N LYS A 181 15.51 22.59 -6.38
CA LYS A 181 16.63 23.54 -6.32
C LYS A 181 17.68 23.01 -5.37
N LEU A 182 18.85 22.73 -5.92
CA LEU A 182 19.96 22.11 -5.23
C LEU A 182 21.08 23.12 -5.04
N TYR A 183 21.79 23.04 -3.92
CA TYR A 183 22.89 23.96 -3.61
C TYR A 183 24.22 23.22 -3.62
N PHE A 184 25.09 23.56 -4.55
CA PHE A 184 26.44 22.97 -4.69
C PHE A 184 27.52 24.02 -4.41
N ALA A 185 28.73 23.59 -4.05
CA ALA A 185 29.84 24.53 -3.82
C ALA A 185 30.32 25.10 -5.16
N ASP A 186 30.68 26.39 -5.16
CA ASP A 186 31.30 27.02 -6.33
C ASP A 186 32.73 26.50 -6.59
N ALA A 187 33.29 26.84 -7.75
CA ALA A 187 34.60 26.37 -8.19
C ALA A 187 35.74 26.67 -7.20
N ASP A 188 35.58 27.76 -6.43
CA ASP A 188 36.55 28.20 -5.43
C ASP A 188 36.26 27.65 -4.02
N ALA A 189 35.18 26.87 -3.86
CA ALA A 189 34.69 26.31 -2.60
C ALA A 189 34.50 27.36 -1.49
N ASN A 190 33.95 28.52 -1.83
CA ASN A 190 33.68 29.62 -0.90
C ASN A 190 32.20 29.80 -0.60
N ASN A 191 31.33 29.54 -1.59
CA ASN A 191 29.89 29.79 -1.51
C ASN A 191 29.10 28.65 -2.14
N LEU A 192 27.80 28.62 -1.84
CA LEU A 192 26.84 27.74 -2.49
C LEU A 192 26.18 28.44 -3.68
N ILE A 193 26.10 27.75 -4.80
CA ILE A 193 25.38 28.18 -6.00
C ILE A 193 24.15 27.30 -6.15
N ALA A 194 23.01 27.93 -6.46
CA ALA A 194 21.77 27.23 -6.75
C ALA A 194 21.78 26.62 -8.16
N GLU A 195 21.34 25.38 -8.28
CA GLU A 195 21.13 24.65 -9.51
C GLU A 195 19.68 24.12 -9.53
N SER A 196 18.86 24.63 -10.44
CA SER A 196 17.50 24.12 -10.66
C SER A 196 17.55 22.88 -11.55
N ARG A 197 16.90 21.79 -11.12
CA ARG A 197 16.69 20.58 -11.92
C ARG A 197 15.21 20.30 -12.05
N LYS A 198 14.80 19.96 -13.27
CA LYS A 198 13.50 19.35 -13.51
C LYS A 198 13.64 17.86 -13.31
N THR A 199 12.85 17.30 -12.41
CA THR A 199 12.74 15.86 -12.22
C THR A 199 11.28 15.45 -12.27
N ILE A 200 11.05 14.19 -12.61
CA ILE A 200 9.72 13.62 -12.65
C ILE A 200 9.58 12.78 -11.39
N ILE A 201 8.69 13.20 -10.50
CA ILE A 201 8.38 12.46 -9.27
C ILE A 201 7.02 11.80 -9.38
N LEU A 202 6.89 10.71 -8.64
CA LEU A 202 5.67 9.97 -8.48
C LEU A 202 4.95 10.57 -7.25
N SER A 203 3.62 10.63 -7.25
CA SER A 203 2.86 11.36 -6.21
C SER A 203 3.08 10.85 -4.78
N ASP A 204 3.61 9.64 -4.64
CA ASP A 204 3.92 8.93 -3.41
C ASP A 204 5.43 8.93 -3.07
N GLU A 205 6.27 9.54 -3.90
CA GLU A 205 7.70 9.70 -3.61
C GLU A 205 7.97 10.87 -2.67
N ASN A 206 8.82 10.62 -1.68
CA ASN A 206 9.34 11.63 -0.76
C ASN A 206 10.31 12.56 -1.53
N ILE A 207 9.88 13.77 -1.85
CA ILE A 207 10.70 14.77 -2.58
C ILE A 207 12.00 15.09 -1.85
N GLU A 208 11.99 15.07 -0.52
CA GLU A 208 13.17 15.23 0.33
C GLU A 208 14.22 14.14 0.10
N LYS A 209 13.79 12.90 -0.16
CA LYS A 209 14.69 11.79 -0.48
C LYS A 209 15.40 12.05 -1.81
N ILE A 210 14.63 12.46 -2.82
CA ILE A 210 15.14 12.77 -4.16
C ILE A 210 16.14 13.92 -4.12
N VAL A 211 15.85 14.99 -3.36
CA VAL A 211 16.79 16.11 -3.18
C VAL A 211 18.13 15.62 -2.62
N ILE A 212 18.12 14.74 -1.62
CA ILE A 212 19.36 14.17 -1.06
C ILE A 212 20.08 13.28 -2.08
N GLU A 213 19.37 12.40 -2.77
CA GLU A 213 19.96 11.50 -3.77
C GLU A 213 20.60 12.28 -4.93
N GLU A 214 19.97 13.36 -5.36
CA GLU A 214 20.50 14.26 -6.40
C GLU A 214 21.72 15.05 -5.92
N LEU A 215 21.75 15.48 -4.65
CA LEU A 215 22.94 16.10 -4.05
C LEU A 215 24.11 15.10 -3.96
N ILE A 216 23.85 13.86 -3.54
CA ILE A 216 24.86 12.80 -3.45
C ILE A 216 25.42 12.49 -4.84
N SER A 217 24.56 12.47 -5.87
CA SER A 217 24.96 12.27 -7.26
C SER A 217 25.86 13.40 -7.78
N GLY A 218 25.79 14.57 -7.17
CA GLY A 218 26.66 15.72 -7.45
C GLY A 218 26.09 16.68 -8.50
N PRO A 219 26.81 17.77 -8.82
CA PRO A 219 26.36 18.82 -9.72
C PRO A 219 26.28 18.38 -11.19
N GLY A 220 25.37 18.98 -11.96
CA GLY A 220 25.19 18.66 -13.38
C GLY A 220 26.21 19.35 -14.29
N THR A 221 26.83 20.42 -13.81
CA THR A 221 27.87 21.18 -14.52
C THR A 221 29.25 20.91 -13.94
N SER A 222 30.26 20.77 -14.79
CA SER A 222 31.65 20.48 -14.39
C SER A 222 32.35 21.58 -13.59
N SER A 223 31.80 22.80 -13.54
CA SER A 223 32.35 23.93 -12.80
C SER A 223 32.01 23.94 -11.30
N ASN A 224 30.95 23.23 -10.90
CA ASN A 224 30.51 23.20 -9.50
C ASN A 224 31.08 21.94 -8.82
N LEU A 225 31.23 22.02 -7.50
CA LEU A 225 31.81 20.94 -6.70
C LEU A 225 30.73 20.34 -5.80
N SER A 226 30.71 19.01 -5.68
CA SER A 226 29.89 18.35 -4.66
C SER A 226 30.59 18.48 -3.30
N PRO A 227 29.96 19.14 -2.30
CA PRO A 227 30.51 19.19 -0.95
C PRO A 227 30.19 17.92 -0.14
N ILE A 228 29.44 16.96 -0.70
CA ILE A 228 29.10 15.72 -0.01
C ILE A 228 30.29 14.72 -0.08
N PRO A 229 30.72 14.16 1.05
CA PRO A 229 31.82 13.18 1.08
C PRO A 229 31.53 11.94 0.25
N LYS A 230 32.58 11.42 -0.41
CA LYS A 230 32.47 10.20 -1.21
C LYS A 230 32.04 9.02 -0.34
N GLY A 231 31.15 8.19 -0.89
CA GLY A 231 30.61 7.03 -0.19
C GLY A 231 29.46 7.36 0.77
N THR A 232 29.01 8.62 0.86
CA THR A 232 27.78 8.96 1.60
C THR A 232 26.59 8.24 0.99
N GLU A 233 25.81 7.57 1.83
CA GLU A 233 24.55 6.93 1.47
C GLU A 233 23.44 7.39 2.43
N LEU A 234 22.26 7.69 1.88
CA LEU A 234 21.06 7.97 2.66
C LEU A 234 20.51 6.65 3.23
N LYS A 235 20.39 6.57 4.55
CA LYS A 235 19.85 5.41 5.27
C LYS A 235 18.36 5.53 5.50
N ASP A 236 17.93 6.70 5.95
CA ASP A 236 16.52 6.99 6.25
C ASP A 236 16.26 8.50 6.17
N ILE A 237 14.99 8.86 5.94
CA ILE A 237 14.56 10.25 5.92
C ILE A 237 13.10 10.37 6.37
N GLU A 238 12.84 11.28 7.30
CA GLU A 238 11.51 11.52 7.85
C GLU A 238 11.30 13.01 8.10
N VAL A 239 10.13 13.55 7.70
CA VAL A 239 9.73 14.92 8.05
C VAL A 239 8.73 14.88 9.20
N LYS A 240 9.06 15.57 10.30
CA LYS A 240 8.18 15.68 11.46
C LYS A 240 8.31 17.06 12.10
N ASP A 241 7.17 17.68 12.40
CA ASP A 241 7.09 18.99 13.04
C ASP A 241 7.91 20.08 12.29
N ASN A 242 7.85 20.06 10.96
CA ASN A 242 8.63 20.91 10.03
C ASN A 242 10.16 20.75 10.13
N ILE A 243 10.64 19.64 10.69
CA ILE A 243 12.05 19.26 10.74
C ILE A 243 12.24 18.02 9.89
N CYS A 244 13.17 18.09 8.93
CA CYS A 244 13.60 16.92 8.15
C CYS A 244 14.74 16.22 8.88
N TYR A 245 14.51 14.98 9.30
CA TYR A 245 15.48 14.11 9.93
C TYR A 245 16.14 13.28 8.83
N VAL A 246 17.45 13.46 8.64
CA VAL A 246 18.20 12.81 7.55
C VAL A 246 19.27 11.93 8.16
N ASP A 247 19.17 10.62 7.97
CA ASP A 247 20.12 9.64 8.47
C ASP A 247 21.08 9.18 7.37
N PHE A 248 22.38 9.33 7.60
CA PHE A 248 23.42 8.90 6.68
C PHE A 248 24.24 7.74 7.24
N ASN A 249 24.95 7.05 6.35
CA ASN A 249 25.99 6.11 6.76
C ASN A 249 27.21 6.83 7.37
N GLN A 250 28.12 6.06 7.99
CA GLN A 250 29.33 6.61 8.63
C GLN A 250 30.22 7.43 7.69
N GLU A 251 30.28 7.07 6.41
CA GLU A 251 31.10 7.71 5.37
C GLU A 251 30.83 9.20 5.25
N PHE A 252 29.58 9.63 5.48
CA PHE A 252 29.22 11.05 5.53
C PHE A 252 30.12 11.83 6.47
N LYS A 253 30.47 11.26 7.63
CA LYS A 253 31.41 11.90 8.56
C LYS A 253 32.84 11.45 8.33
N THR A 254 33.12 10.17 8.20
CA THR A 254 34.50 9.65 8.22
C THR A 254 35.32 10.10 7.01
N ASN A 255 34.70 10.20 5.83
CA ASN A 255 35.36 10.62 4.59
C ASN A 255 35.36 12.13 4.37
N HIS A 256 34.72 12.90 5.25
CA HIS A 256 34.72 14.36 5.16
C HIS A 256 36.13 14.90 5.40
N VAL A 257 36.60 15.78 4.50
CA VAL A 257 37.98 16.33 4.52
C VAL A 257 38.27 17.23 5.73
N GLY A 258 37.23 17.71 6.40
CA GLY A 258 37.32 18.57 7.59
C GLY A 258 37.57 20.04 7.25
N GLY A 259 37.72 20.85 8.30
CA GLY A 259 37.87 22.31 8.20
C GLY A 259 36.51 23.01 8.27
N SER A 260 36.47 24.15 8.97
CA SER A 260 35.23 24.88 9.23
C SER A 260 34.47 25.24 7.96
N ASP A 261 35.17 25.67 6.91
CA ASP A 261 34.54 26.18 5.69
C ASP A 261 33.95 25.03 4.87
N MET A 262 34.63 23.89 4.81
CA MET A 262 34.11 22.72 4.10
C MET A 262 32.96 22.06 4.87
N GLU A 263 33.06 21.96 6.20
CA GLU A 263 31.93 21.50 7.02
C GLU A 263 30.70 22.38 6.82
N ARG A 264 30.90 23.71 6.74
CA ARG A 264 29.84 24.68 6.44
C ARG A 264 29.19 24.40 5.09
N LEU A 265 29.99 24.25 4.04
CA LEU A 265 29.48 23.98 2.69
C LEU A 265 28.69 22.67 2.62
N THR A 266 29.17 21.59 3.23
CA THR A 266 28.46 20.30 3.25
C THR A 266 27.14 20.39 3.98
N ILE A 267 27.14 21.00 5.17
CA ILE A 267 25.92 21.13 5.99
C ILE A 267 24.89 21.98 5.24
N PHE A 268 25.26 23.18 4.83
CA PHE A 268 24.30 24.11 4.24
C PHE A 268 23.94 23.79 2.79
N SER A 269 24.72 22.99 2.07
CA SER A 269 24.30 22.38 0.80
C SER A 269 23.04 21.54 1.01
N ILE A 270 23.03 20.69 2.03
CA ILE A 270 21.88 19.85 2.36
C ILE A 270 20.74 20.67 2.98
N VAL A 271 21.05 21.50 3.98
CA VAL A 271 20.04 22.31 4.70
C VAL A 271 19.31 23.26 3.74
N ASN A 272 20.05 24.02 2.93
CA ASN A 272 19.43 25.00 2.04
C ASN A 272 18.62 24.30 0.94
N SER A 273 19.06 23.15 0.42
CA SER A 273 18.28 22.41 -0.58
C SER A 273 16.99 21.82 -0.02
N LEU A 274 17.04 21.22 1.18
CA LEU A 274 15.84 20.65 1.80
C LEU A 274 14.85 21.71 2.27
N THR A 275 15.32 22.88 2.67
CA THR A 275 14.45 24.00 3.10
C THR A 275 13.81 24.78 1.93
N GLU A 276 14.09 24.42 0.68
CA GLU A 276 13.29 24.86 -0.47
C GLU A 276 11.94 24.13 -0.56
N ILE A 277 11.81 22.98 0.13
CA ILE A 277 10.59 22.19 0.15
C ILE A 277 9.62 22.80 1.15
N GLU A 278 8.40 23.10 0.71
CA GLU A 278 7.34 23.63 1.57
C GLU A 278 7.06 22.67 2.73
N GLY A 279 7.04 23.21 3.95
CA GLY A 279 6.85 22.41 5.18
C GLY A 279 8.15 21.94 5.83
N ILE A 280 9.33 22.18 5.23
CA ILE A 280 10.63 21.89 5.86
C ILE A 280 11.32 23.20 6.22
N ASN A 281 11.46 23.47 7.52
CA ASN A 281 12.12 24.69 8.02
C ASN A 281 13.50 24.42 8.60
N LYS A 282 13.74 23.18 9.07
CA LYS A 282 15.01 22.78 9.69
C LYS A 282 15.41 21.38 9.25
N VAL A 283 16.69 21.08 9.36
CA VAL A 283 17.24 19.75 9.09
C VAL A 283 18.00 19.25 10.31
N GLN A 284 17.66 18.06 10.80
CA GLN A 284 18.40 17.35 11.83
C GLN A 284 19.12 16.17 11.19
N PHE A 285 20.43 16.13 11.32
CA PHE A 285 21.23 15.02 10.82
C PHE A 285 21.36 13.90 11.85
N LEU A 286 21.40 12.67 11.35
CA LEU A 286 21.77 11.46 12.07
C LEU A 286 22.86 10.71 11.28
N ILE A 287 23.65 9.92 12.00
CA ILE A 287 24.63 9.01 11.40
C ILE A 287 24.45 7.64 12.03
N GLU A 288 24.11 6.64 11.22
CA GLU A 288 23.72 5.30 11.66
C GLU A 288 22.61 5.33 12.73
N GLY A 289 21.57 6.12 12.48
CA GLY A 289 20.40 6.28 13.34
C GLY A 289 20.66 7.07 14.62
N LYS A 290 21.82 7.72 14.76
CA LYS A 290 22.22 8.40 16.01
C LYS A 290 22.58 9.86 15.79
N LYS A 291 22.14 10.71 16.72
CA LYS A 291 22.64 12.08 16.86
C LYS A 291 24.11 12.07 17.26
N ASN A 292 24.87 12.99 16.69
CA ASN A 292 26.25 13.24 17.04
C ASN A 292 26.36 14.63 17.66
N GLU A 293 27.20 14.82 18.67
CA GLU A 293 27.39 16.15 19.28
C GLU A 293 28.08 17.13 18.34
N ILE A 294 29.08 16.64 17.59
CA ILE A 294 29.88 17.42 16.65
C ILE A 294 30.00 16.64 15.34
N TYR A 295 29.94 17.36 14.22
CA TYR A 295 30.13 16.77 12.89
C TYR A 295 31.58 16.33 12.67
N LYS A 296 32.50 17.23 12.30
CA LYS A 296 33.93 16.90 12.13
C LYS A 296 34.90 17.67 13.01
N GLY A 297 34.43 18.73 13.66
CA GLY A 297 35.20 19.46 14.67
C GLY A 297 34.68 20.86 14.96
N HIS A 298 33.86 21.43 14.07
CA HIS A 298 33.52 22.85 14.12
C HIS A 298 32.04 23.15 14.33
N TYR A 299 31.15 22.22 13.99
CA TYR A 299 29.70 22.42 14.08
C TYR A 299 29.05 21.48 15.10
N GLU A 300 28.25 22.06 16.00
CA GLU A 300 27.30 21.32 16.84
C GLU A 300 26.28 20.61 15.95
N PHE A 301 26.10 19.30 16.15
CA PHE A 301 25.36 18.44 15.23
C PHE A 301 24.17 17.73 15.90
N ASP A 302 23.94 18.00 17.18
CA ASP A 302 22.88 17.40 18.00
C ASP A 302 21.56 18.18 17.94
N LYS A 303 21.58 19.36 17.33
CA LYS A 303 20.45 20.26 17.11
C LYS A 303 20.13 20.40 15.62
N PRO A 304 18.86 20.72 15.28
CA PRO A 304 18.48 21.01 13.90
C PRO A 304 19.11 22.30 13.39
N PHE A 305 19.53 22.30 12.14
CA PHE A 305 20.05 23.45 11.40
C PHE A 305 18.92 24.18 10.66
N GLU A 306 18.98 25.49 10.63
CA GLU A 306 18.11 26.35 9.82
C GLU A 306 18.85 26.82 8.58
N ARG A 307 18.10 27.26 7.57
CA ARG A 307 18.64 27.82 6.33
C ARG A 307 19.60 28.98 6.59
N ASP A 308 20.71 29.02 5.84
CA ASP A 308 21.67 30.12 5.86
C ASP A 308 21.76 30.78 4.47
N GLU A 309 21.18 31.97 4.33
CA GLU A 309 21.24 32.75 3.08
C GLU A 309 22.62 33.39 2.85
N SER A 310 23.43 33.56 3.89
CA SER A 310 24.71 34.30 3.78
C SER A 310 25.80 33.53 3.03
N ILE A 311 25.63 32.22 2.86
CA ILE A 311 26.55 31.37 2.09
C ILE A 311 26.11 31.22 0.63
N ILE A 312 24.92 31.67 0.26
CA ILE A 312 24.42 31.55 -1.11
C ILE A 312 25.03 32.68 -1.94
N LYS A 313 25.70 32.31 -3.04
CA LYS A 313 26.26 33.24 -4.01
C LYS A 313 25.12 33.98 -4.70
N GLN A 314 25.16 35.32 -4.62
CA GLN A 314 24.19 36.22 -5.27
C GLN A 314 24.37 36.27 -6.79
#